data_AF-Q3J862-F1
#
_entry.id   AF-Q3J862-F1
#
_cell.length_a   1.000
_cell.length_b   1.000
_cell.length_c   1.000
_cell.angle_alpha   90.00
_cell.angle_beta   90.00
_cell.angle_gamma   90.00
#
_symmetry.space_group_name_H-M   'P 1'
#
loop_
_entity.id
_entity.type
_entity.pdbx_description
1 polymer ?
#
loop_
_entity_poly.entity_id
_entity_poly.type
_entity_poly.pdbx_seq_one_letter_code
_entity_poly.pdbx_strand_id
1 'polypeptide(L)'
;MDILIGVLIGGLIASIAPLTTIIADHLRWRRETKLMHLKTERDKLEQRFRETLEQLSKSMARNSYPAEMTSDIMIMLPKEISDPYLAFLEEKDKSTPQCRQAYLLIATAMKEYLGRFDRQIEALIAD
;
A
#
# COMPACT_ATOMS: atom_id res chain seq x y z
N MET A 1 51.55 33.89 -8.82
CA MET A 1 50.31 33.79 -9.62
C MET A 1 49.38 32.71 -9.06
N ASP A 2 49.92 31.79 -8.26
CA ASP A 2 49.25 30.58 -7.74
C ASP A 2 48.18 30.85 -6.67
N ILE A 3 48.34 31.91 -5.87
CA ILE A 3 47.39 32.28 -4.80
C ILE A 3 46.03 32.74 -5.38
N LEU A 4 46.06 33.53 -6.45
CA LEU A 4 44.85 34.03 -7.14
C LEU A 4 44.05 32.89 -7.80
N ILE A 5 44.75 31.91 -8.37
CA ILE A 5 44.14 30.70 -8.95
C ILE A 5 43.52 29.83 -7.86
N GLY A 6 44.19 29.67 -6.71
CA GLY A 6 43.66 28.92 -5.57
C GLY A 6 42.37 29.53 -4.98
N VAL A 7 42.29 30.86 -4.87
CA VAL A 7 41.09 31.55 -4.37
C VAL A 7 39.93 31.48 -5.38
N LEU A 8 40.20 31.60 -6.68
CA LEU A 8 39.19 31.46 -7.72
C LEU A 8 38.61 30.04 -7.75
N ILE A 9 39.45 29.01 -7.68
CA ILE A 9 39.02 27.61 -7.65
C ILE A 9 38.29 27.30 -6.34
N GLY A 10 38.80 27.77 -5.20
CA GLY A 10 38.17 27.59 -3.89
C GLY A 10 36.79 28.25 -3.80
N GLY A 11 36.64 29.47 -4.33
CA GLY A 11 35.36 30.17 -4.42
C GLY A 11 34.36 29.48 -5.35
N LEU A 12 34.83 28.94 -6.48
CA LEU A 12 33.99 28.20 -7.43
C LEU A 12 33.46 26.90 -6.80
N ILE A 13 34.33 26.10 -6.18
CA ILE A 13 33.96 24.84 -5.51
C ILE A 13 33.02 25.11 -4.33
N ALA A 14 33.30 26.15 -3.53
CA ALA A 14 32.46 26.55 -2.40
C ALA A 14 31.06 27.02 -2.82
N SER A 15 30.88 27.47 -4.07
CA SER A 15 29.56 27.87 -4.61
C SER A 15 28.78 26.70 -5.24
N ILE A 16 29.48 25.76 -5.88
CA ILE A 16 28.84 24.63 -6.58
C ILE A 16 28.47 23.51 -5.61
N ALA A 17 29.33 23.21 -4.62
CA ALA A 17 29.08 22.12 -3.69
C ALA A 17 27.76 22.26 -2.90
N PRO A 18 27.40 23.43 -2.32
CA PRO A 18 26.12 23.61 -1.62
C PRO A 18 24.92 23.41 -2.54
N LEU A 19 24.98 23.89 -3.79
CA LEU A 19 23.90 23.71 -4.77
C LEU A 19 23.70 22.23 -5.11
N THR A 20 24.78 21.47 -5.32
CA THR A 20 24.69 20.04 -5.59
C THR A 20 24.13 19.26 -4.39
N THR A 21 24.52 19.64 -3.17
CA THR A 21 24.01 19.01 -1.94
C THR A 21 22.52 19.28 -1.76
N ILE A 22 22.07 20.53 -1.95
CA ILE A 22 20.64 20.89 -1.84
C ILE A 22 19.78 20.10 -2.84
N ILE A 23 20.26 19.94 -4.07
CA ILE A 23 19.54 19.17 -5.10
C ILE A 23 19.47 17.69 -4.71
N ALA A 24 20.58 17.11 -4.26
CA ALA A 24 20.62 15.71 -3.83
C ALA A 24 19.72 15.46 -2.61
N ASP A 25 19.75 16.36 -1.63
CA ASP A 25 18.90 16.27 -0.43
C ASP A 25 17.42 16.39 -0.79
N HIS A 26 17.05 17.28 -1.72
CA HIS A 26 15.66 17.42 -2.12
C HIS A 26 15.14 16.17 -2.86
N LEU A 27 15.95 15.59 -3.73
CA LEU A 27 15.62 14.33 -4.43
C LEU A 27 15.47 13.18 -3.44
N ARG A 28 16.41 13.05 -2.50
CA ARG A 28 16.36 12.05 -1.44
C ARG A 28 15.12 12.21 -0.58
N TRP A 29 14.81 13.42 -0.13
CA TRP A 29 13.65 13.71 0.70
C TRP A 29 12.33 13.37 -0.01
N ARG A 30 12.23 13.69 -1.31
CA ARG A 30 11.05 13.34 -2.11
C ARG A 30 10.86 11.83 -2.23
N ARG A 31 11.95 11.07 -2.38
CA ARG A 31 11.92 9.59 -2.38
C ARG A 31 11.50 9.04 -1.03
N GLU A 32 12.13 9.50 0.05
CA GLU A 32 11.83 9.06 1.43
C GLU A 32 10.37 9.34 1.80
N THR A 33 9.86 10.52 1.44
CA THR A 33 8.45 10.90 1.69
C THR A 33 7.48 10.00 0.93
N LYS A 34 7.77 9.71 -0.35
CA LYS A 34 6.94 8.81 -1.15
C LYS A 34 6.95 7.39 -0.60
N LEU A 35 8.12 6.89 -0.18
CA LEU A 35 8.27 5.57 0.42
C LEU A 35 7.53 5.48 1.76
N MET A 36 7.65 6.50 2.61
CA MET A 36 6.93 6.57 3.89
C MET A 36 5.42 6.60 3.66
N HIS A 37 4.95 7.37 2.67
CA HIS A 37 3.54 7.41 2.31
C HIS A 37 3.03 6.03 1.87
N LEU A 38 3.72 5.35 0.95
CA LEU A 38 3.32 4.03 0.46
C LEU A 38 3.32 2.98 1.58
N LYS A 39 4.34 2.96 2.45
CA LYS A 39 4.36 2.06 3.61
C LYS A 39 3.17 2.32 4.53
N THR A 40 2.93 3.57 4.86
CA THR A 40 1.81 3.97 5.74
C THR A 40 0.46 3.53 5.17
N GLU A 41 0.22 3.75 3.88
CA GLU A 41 -1.04 3.36 3.24
C GLU A 41 -1.18 1.84 3.16
N ARG A 42 -0.10 1.13 2.85
CA ARG A 42 -0.04 -0.34 2.83
C ARG A 42 -0.37 -0.92 4.20
N ASP A 43 0.17 -0.36 5.28
CA ASP A 43 -0.06 -0.84 6.64
C ASP A 43 -1.49 -0.56 7.12
N LYS A 44 -2.04 0.62 6.81
CA LYS A 44 -3.46 0.94 7.07
C LYS A 44 -4.39 -0.03 6.34
N LEU A 45 -4.10 -0.33 5.07
CA LEU A 45 -4.88 -1.28 4.28
C LEU A 45 -4.77 -2.70 4.83
N GLU A 46 -3.58 -3.15 5.22
CA GLU A 46 -3.41 -4.47 5.83
C GLU A 46 -4.20 -4.60 7.13
N GLN A 47 -4.17 -3.58 7.98
CA GLN A 47 -4.93 -3.57 9.22
C GLN A 47 -6.43 -3.69 8.93
N ARG A 48 -6.95 -2.88 8.00
CA ARG A 48 -8.36 -2.93 7.61
C ARG A 48 -8.74 -4.27 6.99
N PHE A 49 -7.92 -4.84 6.11
CA PHE A 49 -8.15 -6.17 5.53
C PHE A 49 -8.20 -7.26 6.60
N ARG A 50 -7.32 -7.19 7.60
CA ARG A 50 -7.31 -8.13 8.72
C ARG A 50 -8.61 -8.06 9.53
N GLU A 51 -9.06 -6.86 9.85
CA GLU A 51 -10.32 -6.63 10.57
C GLU A 51 -11.52 -7.13 9.76
N THR A 52 -11.58 -6.82 8.46
CA THR A 52 -12.63 -7.29 7.55
C THR A 52 -12.64 -8.82 7.45
N LEU A 53 -11.49 -9.48 7.32
CA LEU A 53 -11.42 -10.94 7.26
C LEU A 53 -11.85 -11.60 8.57
N GLU A 54 -11.51 -11.01 9.71
CA GLU A 54 -11.95 -11.50 11.01
C GLU A 54 -13.48 -11.40 11.15
N GLN A 55 -14.07 -10.27 10.76
CA GLN A 55 -15.52 -10.10 10.74
C GLN A 55 -16.19 -11.05 9.75
N LEU A 56 -15.64 -11.19 8.53
CA LEU A 56 -16.14 -12.10 7.50
C LEU A 56 -16.16 -13.55 7.97
N SER A 57 -15.09 -14.01 8.62
CA SER A 57 -15.02 -15.36 9.20
C SER A 57 -16.12 -15.60 10.24
N LYS A 58 -16.35 -14.63 11.14
CA LYS A 58 -17.43 -14.68 12.13
C LYS A 58 -18.81 -14.69 11.46
N SER A 59 -19.00 -13.87 10.43
CA SER A 59 -20.25 -13.78 9.65
C SER A 59 -20.55 -15.07 8.89
N MET A 60 -19.54 -15.69 8.26
CA MET A 60 -19.68 -16.98 7.59
C MET A 60 -20.02 -18.10 8.58
N ALA A 61 -19.38 -18.13 9.75
CA ALA A 61 -19.68 -19.12 10.79
C ALA A 61 -21.11 -19.01 11.34
N ARG A 62 -21.68 -17.79 11.35
CA ARG A 62 -23.06 -17.51 11.79
C ARG A 62 -24.07 -17.48 10.65
N ASN A 63 -23.62 -17.63 9.40
CA ASN A 63 -24.37 -17.39 8.18
C ASN A 63 -25.20 -16.09 8.22
N SER A 64 -24.61 -15.02 8.75
CA SER A 64 -25.25 -13.73 8.94
C SER A 64 -24.30 -12.61 8.53
N TYR A 65 -24.75 -11.77 7.60
CA TYR A 65 -23.96 -10.72 6.97
C TYR A 65 -24.58 -9.36 7.27
N PRO A 66 -24.10 -8.65 8.31
CA PRO A 66 -24.64 -7.36 8.69
C PRO A 66 -24.52 -6.34 7.57
N ALA A 67 -25.54 -5.50 7.39
CA ALA A 67 -25.55 -4.45 6.36
C ALA A 67 -24.35 -3.49 6.49
N GLU A 68 -23.91 -3.21 7.71
CA GLU A 68 -22.73 -2.37 8.00
C GLU A 68 -21.45 -2.96 7.41
N MET A 69 -21.20 -4.26 7.63
CA MET A 69 -20.06 -4.97 7.06
C MET A 69 -20.13 -4.98 5.52
N THR A 70 -21.32 -5.25 4.97
CA THR A 70 -21.54 -5.22 3.51
C THR A 70 -21.25 -3.83 2.94
N SER A 71 -21.73 -2.76 3.57
CA SER A 71 -21.48 -1.39 3.12
C SER A 71 -20.00 -1.02 3.20
N ASP A 72 -19.31 -1.45 4.26
CA ASP A 72 -17.89 -1.18 4.43
C ASP A 72 -17.08 -1.88 3.32
N ILE A 73 -17.37 -3.14 3.03
CA ILE A 73 -16.71 -3.87 1.96
C ILE A 73 -16.97 -3.23 0.59
N MET A 74 -18.21 -2.81 0.33
CA MET A 74 -18.59 -2.23 -0.96
C MET A 74 -18.05 -0.82 -1.21
N ILE A 75 -17.95 0.00 -0.17
CA ILE A 75 -17.60 1.42 -0.31
C ILE A 75 -16.11 1.64 -0.06
N MET A 76 -15.54 0.95 0.94
CA MET A 76 -14.21 1.26 1.43
C MET A 76 -13.12 0.39 0.81
N LEU A 77 -13.48 -0.77 0.24
CA LEU A 77 -12.50 -1.69 -0.33
C LEU A 77 -12.46 -1.57 -1.87
N PRO A 78 -11.29 -1.84 -2.48
CA PRO A 78 -11.16 -1.94 -3.93
C PRO A 78 -12.13 -2.95 -4.54
N LYS A 79 -12.52 -2.69 -5.81
CA LYS A 79 -13.47 -3.54 -6.55
C LYS A 79 -13.03 -4.98 -6.67
N GLU A 80 -11.72 -5.19 -6.80
CA GLU A 80 -11.12 -6.53 -6.86
C GLU A 80 -11.40 -7.38 -5.62
N ILE A 81 -11.76 -6.74 -4.50
CA ILE A 81 -12.10 -7.40 -3.23
C ILE A 81 -13.62 -7.40 -3.00
N SER A 82 -14.33 -6.33 -3.38
CA SER A 82 -15.79 -6.26 -3.22
C SER A 82 -16.53 -7.18 -4.18
N ASP A 83 -16.04 -7.35 -5.41
CA ASP A 83 -16.75 -8.14 -6.43
C ASP A 83 -16.85 -9.63 -6.06
N PRO A 84 -15.77 -10.30 -5.59
CA PRO A 84 -15.89 -11.67 -5.11
C PRO A 84 -16.76 -11.82 -3.85
N TYR A 85 -16.80 -10.79 -3.01
CA TYR A 85 -17.68 -10.77 -1.85
C TYR A 85 -19.17 -10.68 -2.25
N LEU A 86 -19.50 -9.83 -3.22
CA LEU A 86 -20.85 -9.74 -3.77
C LEU A 86 -21.28 -11.02 -4.47
N ALA A 87 -20.40 -11.58 -5.31
CA ALA A 87 -20.64 -12.87 -5.95
C ALA A 87 -20.89 -13.97 -4.91
N PHE A 88 -20.10 -13.97 -3.83
CA PHE A 88 -20.35 -14.85 -2.71
C PHE A 88 -21.70 -14.59 -2.05
N LEU A 89 -22.12 -13.34 -1.81
CA LEU A 89 -23.42 -13.03 -1.20
C LEU A 89 -24.61 -13.51 -2.05
N GLU A 90 -24.52 -13.39 -3.37
CA GLU A 90 -25.55 -13.83 -4.32
C GLU A 90 -25.69 -15.36 -4.40
N GLU A 91 -24.64 -16.10 -4.04
CA GLU A 91 -24.63 -17.57 -4.06
C GLU A 91 -25.68 -18.14 -3.09
N LYS A 92 -26.50 -19.09 -3.54
CA LYS A 92 -27.55 -19.68 -2.68
C LYS A 92 -26.99 -20.71 -1.73
N ASP A 93 -25.92 -21.40 -2.13
CA ASP A 93 -25.25 -22.37 -1.27
C ASP A 93 -24.26 -21.67 -0.32
N LYS A 94 -24.55 -21.72 0.98
CA LYS A 94 -23.69 -21.22 2.05
C LYS A 94 -23.08 -22.36 2.87
N SER A 95 -22.89 -23.53 2.25
CA SER A 95 -22.22 -24.66 2.88
C SER A 95 -20.80 -24.29 3.32
N THR A 96 -20.29 -24.97 4.36
CA THR A 96 -18.95 -24.74 4.89
C THR A 96 -17.85 -24.77 3.82
N PRO A 97 -17.87 -25.70 2.83
CA PRO A 97 -16.90 -25.69 1.73
C PRO A 97 -16.97 -24.40 0.88
N GLN A 98 -18.17 -23.94 0.53
CA GLN A 98 -18.36 -22.71 -0.26
C GLN A 98 -17.90 -21.47 0.51
N CYS A 99 -18.28 -21.36 1.78
CA CYS A 99 -17.80 -20.26 2.64
C CYS A 99 -16.28 -20.24 2.73
N ARG A 100 -15.63 -21.41 2.87
CA ARG A 100 -14.16 -21.50 2.90
C ARG A 100 -13.54 -21.10 1.57
N GLN A 101 -14.13 -21.52 0.45
CA GLN A 101 -13.66 -21.13 -0.88
C GLN A 101 -13.76 -19.62 -1.10
N ALA A 102 -14.92 -19.03 -0.80
CA ALA A 102 -15.13 -17.59 -0.90
C ALA A 102 -14.19 -16.80 0.01
N TYR A 103 -13.99 -17.25 1.26
CA TYR A 103 -13.03 -16.65 2.17
C TYR A 103 -11.62 -16.61 1.58
N LEU A 104 -11.15 -17.75 1.04
CA LEU A 104 -9.82 -17.85 0.44
C LEU A 104 -9.68 -16.94 -0.78
N LEU A 105 -10.72 -16.84 -1.62
CA LEU A 105 -10.71 -16.00 -2.80
C LEU A 105 -10.60 -14.51 -2.40
N ILE A 106 -11.43 -14.06 -1.46
CA ILE A 106 -11.40 -12.68 -0.94
C ILE A 106 -10.06 -12.38 -0.26
N ALA A 107 -9.56 -13.28 0.59
CA ALA A 107 -8.28 -13.11 1.27
C ALA A 107 -7.10 -13.06 0.28
N THR A 108 -7.16 -13.83 -0.81
CA THR A 108 -6.14 -13.81 -1.86
C THR A 108 -6.17 -12.48 -2.59
N ALA A 109 -7.35 -11.99 -3.00
CA ALA A 109 -7.48 -10.69 -3.65
C ALA A 109 -6.94 -9.54 -2.77
N MET A 110 -7.20 -9.57 -1.47
CA MET A 110 -6.64 -8.62 -0.51
C MET A 110 -5.10 -8.68 -0.46
N LYS A 111 -4.52 -9.88 -0.42
CA LYS A 111 -3.06 -10.04 -0.40
C LYS A 111 -2.40 -9.63 -1.71
N GLU A 112 -3.03 -9.94 -2.86
CA GLU A 112 -2.56 -9.48 -4.17
C GLU A 112 -2.59 -7.95 -4.29
N TYR A 113 -3.62 -7.32 -3.72
CA TYR A 113 -3.72 -5.86 -3.68
C TYR A 113 -2.58 -5.24 -2.85
N LEU A 114 -2.28 -5.80 -1.67
CA LEU A 114 -1.10 -5.38 -0.87
C LEU A 114 0.21 -5.61 -1.61
N GLY A 115 0.34 -6.71 -2.35
CA GLY A 115 1.52 -7.01 -3.18
C GLY A 115 1.77 -5.98 -4.30
N ARG A 116 0.77 -5.16 -4.67
CA ARG A 116 0.99 -4.00 -5.57
C ARG A 116 1.73 -2.87 -4.87
N PHE A 117 1.51 -2.67 -3.57
CA PHE A 117 2.26 -1.69 -2.77
C PHE A 117 3.67 -2.18 -2.52
N ASP A 118 3.83 -3.46 -2.16
CA ASP A 118 5.15 -4.04 -1.91
C ASP A 118 6.06 -3.90 -3.15
N ARG A 119 5.55 -4.19 -4.35
CA ARG A 119 6.27 -3.96 -5.62
C ARG A 119 6.65 -2.50 -5.87
N GLN A 120 5.75 -1.55 -5.52
CA GLN A 120 6.06 -0.12 -5.67
C GLN A 120 7.12 0.35 -4.67
N ILE A 121 7.10 -0.20 -3.46
CA ILE A 121 8.10 0.06 -2.42
C ILE A 121 9.46 -0.50 -2.85
N GLU A 122 9.50 -1.75 -3.33
CA GLU A 122 10.71 -2.39 -3.84
C GLU A 122 11.31 -1.61 -5.02
N ALA A 123 10.49 -1.18 -5.98
CA ALA A 123 10.93 -0.36 -7.10
C ALA A 123 11.54 0.98 -6.64
N LEU A 124 11.04 1.59 -5.57
CA LEU A 124 11.58 2.83 -5.01
C LEU A 124 12.88 2.63 -4.19
N ILE A 125 13.16 1.41 -3.75
CA ILE A 125 14.39 1.05 -3.02
C ILE A 125 15.50 0.64 -4.00
N ALA A 126 15.13 0.03 -5.13
CA ALA A 126 16.08 -0.43 -6.14
C ALA A 126 16.63 0.69 -7.07
N ASP A 127 15.99 1.86 -7.08
CA ASP A 127 16.31 3.07 -7.88
C ASP A 127 17.09 4.14 -7.09
#